data_AF-A0A0D1C7I1-F1
#
_entry.id   AF-A0A0D1C7I1-F1
#
_cell.length_a   1.000
_cell.length_b   1.000
_cell.length_c   1.000
_cell.angle_alpha   90.00
_cell.angle_beta   90.00
_cell.angle_gamma   90.00
#
_symmetry.space_group_name_H-M   'P 1'
#
loop_
_entity.id
_entity.type
_entity.pdbx_description
1 polymer ?
#
loop_
_entity_poly.entity_id
_entity_poly.type
_entity_poly.pdbx_seq_one_letter_code
_entity_poly.pdbx_strand_id
1 'polypeptide(L)'
;MRKAWFHALVLVSVAGLSACSPGGGGPTPSPSATSSTASPTATSSPDTETTVPAPSPPPTAAPGTSGPGKGNAELAIMVRPSASEPALNYTLVCKDGVPTAESSHPSAAAACTALKENPAVLSPAPRGTDQACTQQYGGPQEATVTGIVDDTPVDSSFNRKDGCEIGLWNAAKDILASAGGAS
;
A
#
# COMPACT_ATOMS: atom_id res chain seq x y z
N MET A 1 11.91 28.10 37.97
CA MET A 1 11.13 29.36 38.11
C MET A 1 9.94 29.31 37.15
N ARG A 2 8.77 29.73 37.63
CA ARG A 2 7.46 29.53 37.02
C ARG A 2 7.18 30.62 35.98
N LYS A 3 6.63 30.27 34.81
CA LYS A 3 5.67 31.15 34.14
C LYS A 3 4.68 30.33 33.30
N ALA A 4 3.59 29.94 33.96
CA ALA A 4 2.34 29.61 33.30
C ALA A 4 1.76 30.89 32.70
N TRP A 5 1.27 30.83 31.47
CA TRP A 5 0.39 31.86 30.92
C TRP A 5 -0.93 31.19 30.53
N PHE A 6 -1.86 31.21 31.49
CA PHE A 6 -3.28 31.03 31.25
C PHE A 6 -3.80 32.29 30.60
N HIS A 7 -4.42 32.21 29.42
CA HIS A 7 -5.53 33.11 29.04
C HIS A 7 -6.65 32.23 28.50
N ALA A 8 -7.63 31.99 29.36
CA ALA A 8 -8.96 31.56 29.00
C ALA A 8 -9.71 32.78 28.44
N LEU A 9 -10.39 32.63 27.31
CA LEU A 9 -11.62 33.37 27.04
C LEU A 9 -12.48 32.57 26.08
N VAL A 10 -13.57 32.09 26.66
CA VAL A 10 -14.71 31.42 26.06
C VAL A 10 -15.54 32.44 25.30
N LEU A 11 -15.90 32.17 24.05
CA LEU A 11 -17.13 32.69 23.45
C LEU A 11 -17.86 31.56 22.72
N VAL A 12 -18.94 31.14 23.38
CA VAL A 12 -20.04 30.33 22.86
C VAL A 12 -20.78 31.13 21.79
N SER A 13 -21.11 30.51 20.66
CA SER A 13 -22.12 31.00 19.73
C SER A 13 -22.93 29.82 19.19
N VAL A 14 -24.24 29.97 19.31
CA VAL A 14 -25.29 28.96 19.25
C VAL A 14 -26.04 29.06 17.91
N ALA A 15 -26.54 27.89 17.47
CA ALA A 15 -27.68 27.65 16.58
C ALA A 15 -27.56 27.87 15.06
N GLY A 16 -27.87 26.79 14.35
CA GLY A 16 -28.24 26.76 12.94
C GLY A 16 -28.72 25.35 12.52
N LEU A 17 -29.82 24.88 13.11
CA LEU A 17 -30.51 23.64 12.71
C LEU A 17 -31.16 23.85 11.33
N SER A 18 -30.66 23.18 10.30
CA SER A 18 -31.26 23.18 8.96
C SER A 18 -31.96 21.83 8.71
N ALA A 19 -33.28 21.90 8.82
CA ALA A 19 -34.37 21.04 8.32
C ALA A 19 -34.07 19.66 7.71
N CYS A 20 -34.79 18.66 8.25
CA CYS A 20 -35.23 17.47 7.54
C CYS A 20 -36.13 17.85 6.35
N SER A 21 -35.90 17.24 5.18
CA SER A 21 -36.94 17.02 4.18
C SER A 21 -37.25 15.52 4.11
N PRO A 22 -38.48 15.09 4.42
CA PRO A 22 -39.00 13.80 4.03
C PRO A 22 -39.76 13.94 2.71
N GLY A 23 -39.38 13.16 1.71
CA GLY A 23 -40.13 13.01 0.46
C GLY A 23 -39.31 12.08 -0.43
N GLY A 24 -39.75 10.88 -0.77
CA GLY A 24 -41.11 10.40 -0.98
C GLY A 24 -41.11 9.79 -2.37
N GLY A 25 -41.41 8.50 -2.48
CA GLY A 25 -41.54 7.83 -3.78
C GLY A 25 -40.73 6.54 -3.86
N GLY A 26 -41.40 5.42 -3.61
CA GLY A 26 -40.90 4.08 -3.86
C GLY A 26 -40.77 3.74 -5.35
N PRO A 27 -40.50 2.46 -5.66
CA PRO A 27 -39.89 2.02 -6.91
C PRO A 27 -40.89 1.88 -8.05
N THR A 28 -40.48 2.25 -9.26
CA THR A 28 -41.13 1.81 -10.50
C THR A 28 -40.23 0.77 -11.17
N PRO A 29 -40.58 -0.53 -11.15
CA PRO A 29 -39.94 -1.49 -12.03
C PRO A 29 -40.41 -1.23 -13.47
N SER A 30 -39.46 -1.08 -14.39
CA SER A 30 -39.74 -1.10 -15.82
C SER A 30 -39.62 -2.54 -16.32
N PRO A 31 -40.69 -3.18 -16.80
CA PRO A 31 -40.58 -4.41 -17.58
C PRO A 31 -40.50 -4.05 -19.06
N SER A 32 -39.45 -4.51 -19.74
CA SER A 32 -39.50 -4.76 -21.18
C SER A 32 -38.50 -5.85 -21.51
N ALA A 33 -39.05 -7.05 -21.63
CA ALA A 33 -38.46 -8.14 -22.37
C ALA A 33 -38.33 -7.74 -23.84
N THR A 34 -37.27 -8.19 -24.51
CA THR A 34 -37.40 -8.85 -25.81
C THR A 34 -36.08 -9.50 -26.20
N SER A 35 -36.14 -10.81 -26.35
CA SER A 35 -35.16 -11.63 -27.05
C SER A 35 -35.05 -11.21 -28.51
N SER A 36 -33.85 -11.26 -29.08
CA SER A 36 -33.68 -11.43 -30.53
C SER A 36 -32.47 -12.30 -30.80
N THR A 37 -32.80 -13.56 -31.10
CA THR A 37 -32.01 -14.56 -31.79
C THR A 37 -31.63 -14.05 -33.19
N ALA A 38 -30.36 -14.16 -33.57
CA ALA A 38 -29.92 -14.81 -34.83
C ALA A 38 -28.40 -14.75 -34.98
N SER A 39 -27.77 -15.93 -34.94
CA SER A 39 -26.55 -16.24 -35.68
C SER A 39 -26.92 -16.42 -37.17
N PRO A 40 -26.00 -16.30 -38.16
CA PRO A 40 -25.15 -17.47 -38.45
C PRO A 40 -23.76 -17.20 -39.08
N THR A 41 -22.90 -18.23 -38.99
CA THR A 41 -21.91 -18.77 -39.97
C THR A 41 -20.92 -17.83 -40.70
N ALA A 42 -19.66 -18.17 -40.99
CA ALA A 42 -18.75 -19.28 -40.66
C ALA A 42 -17.36 -18.94 -41.27
N THR A 43 -16.33 -19.61 -40.74
CA THR A 43 -15.06 -20.01 -41.39
C THR A 43 -13.99 -18.94 -41.72
N SER A 44 -12.88 -18.97 -40.97
CA SER A 44 -11.61 -19.57 -41.42
C SER A 44 -10.57 -19.54 -40.30
N SER A 45 -10.00 -20.71 -39.99
CA SER A 45 -8.72 -20.85 -39.26
C SER A 45 -7.56 -20.35 -40.13
N PRO A 46 -6.43 -19.97 -39.52
CA PRO A 46 -5.31 -20.90 -39.48
C PRO A 46 -4.61 -21.03 -38.11
N ASP A 47 -3.99 -22.21 -37.94
CA ASP A 47 -2.82 -22.60 -37.12
C ASP A 47 -2.52 -21.77 -35.87
N THR A 48 -2.89 -22.21 -34.67
CA THR A 48 -2.14 -23.18 -33.85
C THR A 48 -0.62 -23.06 -33.97
N GLU A 49 -0.06 -22.02 -33.35
CA GLU A 49 1.17 -22.15 -32.58
C GLU A 49 0.90 -21.68 -31.15
N THR A 50 0.25 -22.53 -30.36
CA THR A 50 0.27 -22.39 -28.90
C THR A 50 1.65 -22.82 -28.44
N THR A 51 2.61 -21.91 -28.55
CA THR A 51 3.79 -21.94 -27.68
C THR A 51 3.24 -21.76 -26.26
N VAL A 52 3.08 -22.86 -25.54
CA VAL A 52 2.84 -22.85 -24.10
C VAL A 52 4.12 -22.28 -23.49
N PRO A 53 4.10 -21.08 -22.88
CA PRO A 53 5.27 -20.59 -22.18
C PRO A 53 5.63 -21.63 -21.12
N ALA A 54 6.89 -22.08 -21.13
CA ALA A 54 7.39 -22.96 -20.09
C ALA A 54 7.10 -22.31 -18.72
N PRO A 55 6.57 -23.07 -17.74
CA PRO A 55 6.35 -22.53 -16.41
C PRO A 55 7.69 -22.04 -15.86
N SER A 56 7.76 -20.75 -15.53
CA SER A 56 8.91 -20.19 -14.82
C SER A 56 9.17 -21.02 -13.55
N PRO A 57 10.43 -21.42 -13.27
CA PRO A 57 10.73 -22.10 -12.04
C PRO A 57 10.27 -21.23 -10.85
N PRO A 58 9.67 -21.82 -9.81
CA PRO A 58 9.29 -21.05 -8.63
C PRO A 58 10.55 -20.38 -8.06
N PRO A 59 10.48 -19.11 -7.64
CA PRO A 59 11.60 -18.51 -6.93
C PRO A 59 11.87 -19.39 -5.70
N THR A 60 13.08 -19.93 -5.63
CA THR A 60 13.56 -20.53 -4.39
C THR A 60 13.66 -19.38 -3.39
N ALA A 61 12.62 -19.22 -2.58
CA ALA A 61 12.63 -18.29 -1.47
C ALA A 61 13.70 -18.77 -0.50
N ALA A 62 14.87 -18.13 -0.54
CA ALA A 62 15.87 -18.34 0.50
C ALA A 62 15.24 -17.95 1.85
N PRO A 63 15.46 -18.72 2.93
CA PRO A 63 14.98 -18.34 4.24
C PRO A 63 15.54 -16.98 4.62
N GLY A 64 14.65 -16.01 4.83
CA GLY A 64 15.01 -14.67 5.29
C GLY A 64 15.72 -14.77 6.64
N THR A 65 17.00 -14.40 6.67
CA THR A 65 17.73 -14.31 7.93
C THR A 65 17.17 -13.12 8.69
N SER A 66 16.48 -13.38 9.81
CA SER A 66 16.10 -12.31 10.74
C SER A 66 17.37 -11.80 11.43
N GLY A 67 17.75 -10.56 11.11
CA GLY A 67 18.93 -9.91 11.66
C GLY A 67 19.43 -8.78 10.75
N PRO A 68 20.46 -8.04 11.18
CA PRO A 68 21.00 -6.94 10.39
C PRO A 68 21.51 -7.41 9.01
N GLY A 69 21.15 -6.67 7.98
CA GLY A 69 21.65 -6.83 6.62
C GLY A 69 22.99 -6.13 6.38
N LYS A 70 23.50 -6.20 5.16
CA LYS A 70 24.65 -5.39 4.71
C LYS A 70 24.22 -3.93 4.54
N GLY A 71 22.94 -3.68 4.25
CA GLY A 71 22.37 -2.34 4.10
C GLY A 71 22.51 -1.78 2.68
N ASN A 72 22.65 -2.67 1.69
CA ASN A 72 22.63 -2.31 0.28
C ASN A 72 21.20 -2.48 -0.24
N ALA A 73 20.69 -1.46 -0.92
CA ALA A 73 19.34 -1.51 -1.47
C ALA A 73 19.23 -0.62 -2.71
N GLU A 74 18.41 -1.05 -3.66
CA GLU A 74 17.96 -0.24 -4.79
C GLU A 74 16.47 -0.52 -4.98
N LEU A 75 15.64 0.46 -4.61
CA LEU A 75 14.21 0.29 -4.46
C LEU A 75 13.43 1.40 -5.18
N ALA A 76 12.35 0.98 -5.83
CA ALA A 76 11.25 1.85 -6.24
C ALA A 76 10.12 1.71 -5.22
N ILE A 77 9.70 2.83 -4.65
CA ILE A 77 8.66 2.90 -3.62
C ILE A 77 7.52 3.74 -4.17
N MET A 78 6.36 3.13 -4.34
CA MET A 78 5.12 3.82 -4.71
C MET A 78 4.21 3.87 -3.50
N VAL A 79 3.70 5.05 -3.16
CA VAL A 79 2.75 5.27 -2.07
C VAL A 79 1.50 5.93 -2.62
N ARG A 80 0.34 5.32 -2.41
CA ARG A 80 -0.96 5.90 -2.73
C ARG A 80 -1.62 6.39 -1.43
N PRO A 81 -1.76 7.71 -1.21
CA PRO A 81 -2.38 8.22 0.01
C PRO A 81 -3.86 7.85 0.14
N SER A 82 -4.60 7.90 -0.98
CA SER A 82 -6.00 7.48 -1.08
C SER A 82 -6.37 7.20 -2.53
N ALA A 83 -7.56 6.64 -2.78
CA ALA A 83 -8.04 6.34 -4.14
C ALA A 83 -8.23 7.59 -5.02
N SER A 84 -8.44 8.76 -4.40
CA SER A 84 -8.69 10.04 -5.09
C SER A 84 -7.42 10.89 -5.26
N GLU A 85 -6.31 10.49 -4.65
CA GLU A 85 -5.03 11.20 -4.69
C GLU A 85 -4.02 10.49 -5.60
N PRO A 86 -3.14 11.24 -6.28
CA PRO A 86 -2.11 10.64 -7.11
C PRO A 86 -1.11 9.84 -6.26
N ALA A 87 -0.55 8.79 -6.87
CA ALA A 87 0.54 8.04 -6.25
C ALA A 87 1.82 8.88 -6.22
N LEU A 88 2.54 8.80 -5.10
CA LEU A 88 3.86 9.37 -4.88
C LEU A 88 4.89 8.28 -5.17
N ASN A 89 5.94 8.60 -5.93
CA ASN A 89 6.98 7.65 -6.28
C ASN A 89 8.32 8.15 -5.76
N TYR A 90 9.08 7.25 -5.14
CA TYR A 90 10.40 7.52 -4.59
C TYR A 90 11.39 6.45 -5.05
N THR A 91 12.63 6.87 -5.22
CA THR A 91 13.76 5.98 -5.41
C THR A 91 14.59 5.99 -4.14
N LEU A 92 14.97 4.82 -3.65
CA LEU A 92 15.87 4.68 -2.51
C LEU A 92 17.06 3.80 -2.92
N VAL A 93 18.25 4.38 -2.86
CA VAL A 93 19.51 3.71 -3.16
C VAL A 93 20.41 3.82 -1.94
N CYS A 94 20.70 2.68 -1.32
CA CYS A 94 21.50 2.58 -0.11
C CYS A 94 22.80 1.83 -0.39
N LYS A 95 23.90 2.30 0.22
CA LYS A 95 25.17 1.59 0.32
C LYS A 95 25.60 1.52 1.77
N ASP A 96 25.80 0.31 2.28
CA ASP A 96 26.19 0.05 3.67
C ASP A 96 25.29 0.70 4.74
N GLY A 97 24.00 0.91 4.43
CA GLY A 97 23.01 1.58 5.27
C GLY A 97 22.99 3.10 5.16
N VAL A 98 23.70 3.68 4.19
CA VAL A 98 23.75 5.13 3.95
C VAL A 98 23.14 5.44 2.58
N PRO A 99 22.27 6.46 2.46
CA PRO A 99 21.68 6.83 1.17
C PRO A 99 22.71 7.43 0.22
N THR A 100 22.60 7.13 -1.07
CA THR A 100 23.38 7.78 -2.13
C THR A 100 22.68 9.04 -2.64
N ALA A 101 23.39 9.82 -3.45
CA ALA A 101 22.85 11.03 -4.10
C ALA A 101 21.71 10.74 -5.12
N GLU A 102 21.57 9.49 -5.55
CA GLU A 102 20.53 9.05 -6.50
C GLU A 102 19.19 8.78 -5.80
N SER A 103 19.19 8.72 -4.47
CA SER A 103 17.97 8.57 -3.67
C SER A 103 17.12 9.84 -3.72
N SER A 104 15.83 9.70 -4.04
CA SER A 104 14.82 10.76 -4.01
C SER A 104 13.83 10.61 -2.84
N HIS A 105 14.11 9.71 -1.91
CA HIS A 105 13.26 9.43 -0.75
C HIS A 105 13.31 10.55 0.31
N PRO A 106 12.15 11.03 0.84
CA PRO A 106 12.11 12.19 1.74
C PRO A 106 12.84 11.97 3.07
N SER A 107 12.94 10.72 3.52
CA SER A 107 13.66 10.32 4.74
C SER A 107 14.70 9.25 4.46
N ALA A 108 15.47 9.39 3.37
CA ALA A 108 16.39 8.36 2.86
C ALA A 108 17.37 7.80 3.92
N ALA A 109 17.91 8.65 4.81
CA ALA A 109 18.83 8.21 5.85
C ALA A 109 18.18 7.25 6.86
N ALA A 110 16.95 7.57 7.29
CA ALA A 110 16.18 6.71 8.19
C ALA A 110 15.80 5.40 7.49
N ALA A 111 15.38 5.47 6.24
CA ALA A 111 15.01 4.29 5.44
C ALA A 111 16.21 3.31 5.28
N CYS A 112 17.39 3.82 4.91
CA CYS A 112 18.58 2.97 4.76
C CYS A 112 19.04 2.38 6.10
N THR A 113 18.91 3.12 7.20
CA THR A 113 19.22 2.62 8.55
C THR A 113 18.26 1.49 8.93
N ALA A 114 16.95 1.69 8.74
CA ALA A 114 15.93 0.68 9.03
C ALA A 114 16.13 -0.60 8.20
N LEU A 115 16.47 -0.47 6.92
CA LEU A 115 16.79 -1.62 6.05
C LEU A 115 18.03 -2.38 6.50
N LYS A 116 19.05 -1.68 6.98
CA LYS A 116 20.26 -2.32 7.52
C LYS A 116 19.94 -3.08 8.81
N GLU A 117 19.09 -2.54 9.67
CA GLU A 117 18.73 -3.19 10.93
C GLU A 117 17.81 -4.39 10.73
N ASN A 118 16.86 -4.29 9.79
CA ASN A 118 15.87 -5.34 9.55
C ASN A 118 15.41 -5.37 8.07
N PRO A 119 16.17 -5.98 7.15
CA PRO A 119 15.78 -6.08 5.74
C PRO A 119 14.53 -6.95 5.53
N ALA A 120 14.24 -7.88 6.46
CA ALA A 120 13.09 -8.79 6.37
C ALA A 120 11.73 -8.06 6.39
N VAL A 121 11.69 -6.78 6.78
CA VAL A 121 10.48 -5.96 6.74
C VAL A 121 9.91 -5.79 5.32
N LEU A 122 10.75 -5.86 4.29
CA LEU A 122 10.34 -5.81 2.88
C LEU A 122 10.13 -7.19 2.25
N SER A 123 10.16 -8.25 3.05
CA SER A 123 9.82 -9.61 2.60
C SER A 123 9.08 -10.33 3.72
N PRO A 124 7.93 -9.80 4.17
CA PRO A 124 7.17 -10.42 5.24
C PRO A 124 6.73 -11.82 4.81
N ALA A 125 6.75 -12.75 5.76
CA ALA A 125 6.22 -14.09 5.51
C ALA A 125 4.75 -13.99 5.04
N PRO A 126 4.31 -14.86 4.12
CA PRO A 126 2.91 -14.93 3.75
C PRO A 126 2.03 -15.10 4.98
N ARG A 127 0.88 -14.42 5.00
CA ARG A 127 -0.08 -14.53 6.10
C ARG A 127 -0.53 -16.00 6.22
N GLY A 128 -0.39 -16.57 7.42
CA GLY A 128 -0.87 -17.90 7.71
C GLY A 128 -2.40 -17.96 7.66
N THR A 129 -2.98 -19.09 7.24
CA THR A 129 -4.43 -19.28 7.16
C THR A 129 -5.13 -19.18 8.51
N ASP A 130 -4.42 -19.51 9.58
CA ASP A 130 -4.95 -19.50 10.96
C ASP A 130 -4.56 -18.22 11.74
N GLN A 131 -3.93 -17.25 11.08
CA GLN A 131 -3.52 -16.00 11.72
C GLN A 131 -4.73 -15.09 11.97
N ALA A 132 -5.09 -14.93 13.24
CA ALA A 132 -6.13 -13.98 13.64
C ALA A 132 -5.61 -12.54 13.58
N CYS A 133 -6.35 -11.65 12.90
CA CYS A 133 -6.07 -10.22 12.79
C CYS A 133 -7.29 -9.41 13.26
N THR A 134 -7.06 -8.29 13.96
CA THR A 134 -8.15 -7.39 14.35
C THR A 134 -8.75 -6.72 13.11
N GLN A 135 -10.06 -6.47 13.11
CA GLN A 135 -10.74 -5.79 12.00
C GLN A 135 -10.62 -4.26 12.07
N GLN A 136 -9.46 -3.76 12.53
CA GLN A 136 -9.21 -2.33 12.67
C GLN A 136 -8.76 -1.74 11.35
N TYR A 137 -9.50 -0.76 10.85
CA TYR A 137 -9.12 0.02 9.68
C TYR A 137 -8.21 1.19 10.09
N GLY A 138 -6.99 1.22 9.56
CA GLY A 138 -5.96 2.23 9.86
C GLY A 138 -5.88 3.37 8.85
N GLY A 139 -6.53 3.23 7.68
CA GLY A 139 -6.61 4.27 6.66
C GLY A 139 -6.55 3.72 5.23
N PRO A 140 -6.79 4.59 4.22
CA PRO A 140 -6.86 4.18 2.81
C PRO A 140 -5.50 4.03 2.14
N GLN A 141 -4.40 4.28 2.86
CA GLN A 141 -3.07 4.26 2.28
C GLN A 141 -2.67 2.86 1.83
N GLU A 142 -2.08 2.80 0.65
CA GLU A 142 -1.45 1.59 0.10
C GLU A 142 -0.04 1.95 -0.36
N ALA A 143 0.88 1.00 -0.30
CA ALA A 143 2.23 1.18 -0.81
C ALA A 143 2.75 -0.10 -1.45
N THR A 144 3.59 0.06 -2.47
CA THR A 144 4.28 -1.05 -3.13
C THR A 144 5.76 -0.72 -3.18
N VAL A 145 6.59 -1.69 -2.80
CA VAL A 145 8.04 -1.57 -2.80
C VAL A 145 8.61 -2.70 -3.64
N THR A 146 9.35 -2.33 -4.68
CA THR A 146 10.01 -3.28 -5.57
C THR A 146 11.49 -2.96 -5.70
N GLY A 147 12.30 -3.98 -5.99
CA GLY A 147 13.73 -3.82 -6.25
C GLY A 147 14.55 -4.90 -5.59
N ILE A 148 15.71 -4.53 -5.04
CA ILE A 148 16.67 -5.47 -4.44
C ILE A 148 17.15 -4.93 -3.09
N VAL A 149 17.28 -5.82 -2.10
CA VAL A 149 17.93 -5.56 -0.81
C VAL A 149 18.94 -6.68 -0.56
N ASP A 150 20.21 -6.34 -0.37
CA ASP A 150 21.29 -7.30 -0.10
C ASP A 150 21.24 -8.55 -1.01
N ASP A 151 21.16 -8.31 -2.33
CA ASP A 151 21.07 -9.32 -3.39
C ASP A 151 19.76 -10.15 -3.40
N THR A 152 18.80 -9.81 -2.54
CA THR A 152 17.48 -10.46 -2.48
C THR A 152 16.45 -9.59 -3.20
N PRO A 153 15.75 -10.11 -4.22
CA PRO A 153 14.67 -9.37 -4.86
C PRO A 153 13.51 -9.19 -3.89
N VAL A 154 12.93 -8.00 -3.90
CA VAL A 154 11.75 -7.67 -3.09
C VAL A 154 10.61 -7.20 -3.99
N ASP A 155 9.41 -7.67 -3.68
CA ASP A 155 8.14 -7.19 -4.22
C ASP A 155 7.12 -7.31 -3.10
N SER A 156 6.95 -6.21 -2.37
CA SER A 156 6.10 -6.16 -1.18
C SER A 156 5.04 -5.09 -1.32
N SER A 157 3.81 -5.44 -0.94
CA SER A 157 2.70 -4.51 -0.88
C SER A 157 2.23 -4.35 0.56
N PHE A 158 1.99 -3.11 0.95
CA PHE A 158 1.57 -2.71 2.28
C PHE A 158 0.22 -2.00 2.20
N ASN A 159 -0.65 -2.25 3.16
CA ASN A 159 -1.90 -1.53 3.32
C ASN A 159 -2.22 -1.43 4.82
N ARG A 160 -3.36 -0.84 5.18
CA ARG A 160 -3.75 -0.60 6.58
C ARG A 160 -5.19 -1.05 6.86
N LYS A 161 -5.64 -2.15 6.24
CA LYS A 161 -7.06 -2.56 6.28
C LYS A 161 -7.40 -3.37 7.52
N ASP A 162 -6.42 -4.07 8.11
CA ASP A 162 -6.58 -4.82 9.36
C ASP A 162 -5.37 -4.65 10.32
N GLY A 163 -5.47 -5.20 11.54
CA GLY A 163 -4.43 -5.06 12.56
C GLY A 163 -3.07 -5.67 12.21
N CYS A 164 -3.05 -6.73 11.40
CA CYS A 164 -1.79 -7.34 10.97
C CYS A 164 -1.12 -6.50 9.89
N GLU A 165 -1.91 -5.97 8.95
CA GLU A 165 -1.42 -5.06 7.89
C GLU A 165 -0.93 -3.74 8.46
N ILE A 166 -1.64 -3.18 9.45
CA ILE A 166 -1.17 -2.01 10.21
C ILE A 166 0.18 -2.32 10.89
N GLY A 167 0.34 -3.51 11.44
CA GLY A 167 1.62 -3.96 12.02
C GLY A 167 2.76 -3.95 11.01
N LEU A 168 2.54 -4.55 9.83
CA LEU A 168 3.51 -4.57 8.74
C LEU A 168 3.84 -3.15 8.23
N TRP A 169 2.82 -2.30 8.06
CA TRP A 169 2.99 -0.90 7.69
C TRP A 169 3.87 -0.15 8.69
N ASN A 170 3.57 -0.29 9.98
CA ASN A 170 4.31 0.40 11.04
C ASN A 170 5.77 -0.06 11.13
N ALA A 171 6.03 -1.34 10.87
CA ALA A 171 7.39 -1.85 10.79
C ALA A 171 8.17 -1.26 9.60
N ALA A 172 7.50 -1.02 8.47
CA ALA A 172 8.09 -0.50 7.25
C ALA A 172 8.05 1.04 7.11
N LYS A 173 7.44 1.76 8.07
CA LYS A 173 7.06 3.18 7.91
C LYS A 173 8.20 4.11 7.51
N ASP A 174 9.42 3.84 7.98
CA ASP A 174 10.58 4.69 7.71
C ASP A 174 11.06 4.53 6.25
N ILE A 175 10.69 3.41 5.61
CA ILE A 175 10.98 3.06 4.21
C ILE A 175 9.83 3.48 3.29
N LEU A 176 8.57 3.42 3.74
CA LEU A 176 7.41 3.78 2.91
C LEU A 176 7.26 5.30 2.69
N ALA A 177 8.24 6.08 3.12
CA ALA A 177 8.09 7.46 3.55
C ALA A 177 7.04 7.59 4.65
N SER A 178 7.29 8.45 5.64
CA SER A 178 6.22 8.96 6.48
C SER A 178 5.30 9.77 5.58
N ALA A 179 4.37 9.11 4.88
CA ALA A 179 3.36 9.74 4.05
C ALA A 179 2.74 10.84 4.90
N GLY A 180 2.94 12.10 4.48
CA GLY A 180 2.45 13.26 5.19
C GLY A 180 0.99 13.06 5.56
N GLY A 181 0.73 12.93 6.85
CA GLY A 181 -0.57 12.53 7.36
C GLY A 181 -0.58 12.46 8.87
N ALA A 182 -0.82 13.63 9.48
CA ALA A 182 -1.12 13.91 10.89
C ALA A 182 0.06 14.12 11.86
N SER A 183 0.27 15.39 12.18
CA SER A 183 0.11 15.86 13.56
C SER A 183 -0.96 16.94 13.59
#